data_AF-A0A1I6XQR3-F1
#
_entry.id   AF-A0A1I6XQR3-F1
#
_cell.length_a   1.000
_cell.length_b   1.000
_cell.length_c   1.000
_cell.angle_alpha   90.00
_cell.angle_beta   90.00
_cell.angle_gamma   90.00
#
_symmetry.space_group_name_H-M   'P 1'
#
loop_
_entity.id
_entity.type
_entity.pdbx_description
1 polymer ?
#
loop_
_entity_poly.entity_id
_entity_poly.type
_entity_poly.pdbx_seq_one_letter_code
_entity_poly.pdbx_strand_id
1 'polypeptide(L)'
;MDAKELQQLKAGIQKARKSQVNFAYSPNKNPKEDDALMIHPRKKPKMLLVAVKKQTQNPKSMCGYVTIKSKEMTIECIGKPPTQGLIKMMRKFLISQKLNFKIHVKDEDGNTVHNDYAEEEGAETPDHLLDTFSHETDEVEDAGSDEAFTDDELAASGENLEDTEEDEDTSAEDAAAAAAEDAAQEEILRDKLTAILAALRHKVERALGVDEEYDNNLKQQLAAVEASVKALDDPGTQAGVKAVLALLAQAPKAPKVDQQEVFAAIKAFTVQRANVEAELGSLMAKLRAHDDPRMKLIEAKGPSQALTGAASVLQGNLDSVIGNLKEWGAADAKQKDAIAKKLSASIATLNNHMNSDKLIDLLEKNPLGVSVSIKKPIEAALKDIEQKMSV
;
A
#
# COMPACT_ATOMS: atom_id res chain seq x y z
N MET A 1 -11.46 32.41 -15.10
CA MET A 1 -12.42 31.63 -14.31
C MET A 1 -13.62 32.54 -14.06
N ASP A 2 -14.86 32.04 -14.14
CA ASP A 2 -16.04 32.88 -13.93
C ASP A 2 -16.15 33.36 -12.47
N ALA A 3 -16.71 34.55 -12.24
CA ALA A 3 -16.86 35.12 -10.89
C ALA A 3 -17.66 34.19 -9.94
N LYS A 4 -18.60 33.40 -10.48
CA LYS A 4 -19.36 32.39 -9.73
C LYS A 4 -18.51 31.20 -9.31
N GLU A 5 -17.59 30.74 -10.15
CA GLU A 5 -16.69 29.62 -9.84
C GLU A 5 -15.64 30.03 -8.80
N LEU A 6 -15.11 31.25 -8.89
CA LEU A 6 -14.19 31.80 -7.89
C LEU A 6 -14.86 31.91 -6.51
N GLN A 7 -16.14 32.30 -6.46
CA GLN A 7 -16.91 32.35 -5.22
C GLN A 7 -17.14 30.96 -4.62
N GLN A 8 -17.42 29.95 -5.47
CA GLN A 8 -17.56 28.55 -5.04
C GLN A 8 -16.23 28.00 -4.50
N LEU A 9 -15.10 28.32 -5.16
CA LEU A 9 -13.78 27.92 -4.71
C LEU A 9 -13.46 28.52 -3.33
N LYS A 10 -13.68 29.83 -3.14
CA LYS A 10 -13.50 30.49 -1.84
C LYS A 10 -14.39 29.89 -0.74
N ALA A 11 -15.64 29.57 -1.06
CA ALA A 11 -16.56 28.90 -0.13
C ALA A 11 -16.11 27.47 0.21
N GLY A 12 -15.56 26.75 -0.76
CA GLY A 12 -14.94 25.43 -0.58
C GLY A 12 -13.73 25.48 0.34
N ILE A 13 -12.84 26.46 0.14
CA ILE A 13 -11.65 26.71 0.97
C ILE A 13 -12.04 27.07 2.40
N GLN A 14 -13.04 27.93 2.62
CA GLN A 14 -13.53 28.26 3.96
C GLN A 14 -14.06 27.03 4.70
N LYS A 15 -14.66 26.07 3.99
CA LYS A 15 -15.13 24.80 4.56
C LYS A 15 -13.96 23.85 4.82
N ALA A 16 -12.97 23.79 3.92
CA ALA A 16 -11.73 23.02 4.09
C ALA A 16 -10.92 23.43 5.33
N ARG A 17 -11.11 24.66 5.83
CA ARG A 17 -10.52 25.14 7.09
C ARG A 17 -11.21 24.59 8.35
N LYS A 18 -12.46 24.16 8.25
CA LYS A 18 -13.26 23.65 9.37
C LYS A 18 -13.28 22.13 9.43
N SER A 19 -13.24 21.48 8.27
CA SER A 19 -13.30 20.02 8.13
C SER A 19 -12.62 19.59 6.84
N GLN A 20 -12.16 18.34 6.79
CA GLN A 20 -11.71 17.71 5.54
C GLN A 20 -12.81 17.80 4.48
N VAL A 21 -12.45 18.21 3.26
CA VAL A 21 -13.39 18.31 2.13
C VAL A 21 -12.85 17.62 0.90
N ASN A 22 -13.74 17.22 0.00
CA ASN A 22 -13.36 16.52 -1.21
C ASN A 22 -12.90 17.52 -2.28
N PHE A 23 -11.84 17.18 -3.01
CA PHE A 23 -11.34 18.00 -4.12
C PHE A 23 -11.11 17.17 -5.38
N ALA A 24 -11.13 17.85 -6.52
CA ALA A 24 -10.59 17.36 -7.78
C ALA A 24 -9.95 18.50 -8.57
N TYR A 25 -8.82 18.22 -9.22
CA TYR A 25 -8.08 19.15 -10.05
C TYR A 25 -7.73 18.52 -11.40
N SER A 26 -7.86 19.29 -12.46
CA SER A 26 -7.31 18.97 -13.77
C SER A 26 -6.77 20.25 -14.39
N PRO A 27 -5.54 20.22 -14.92
CA PRO A 27 -5.04 21.27 -15.78
C PRO A 27 -5.77 21.23 -17.12
N ASN A 28 -5.93 22.38 -17.75
CA ASN A 28 -6.45 22.45 -19.11
C ASN A 28 -5.32 22.12 -20.12
N LYS A 29 -5.67 21.59 -21.30
CA LYS A 29 -4.70 21.34 -22.38
C LYS A 29 -4.26 22.65 -23.04
N ASN A 30 -5.12 23.68 -23.00
CA ASN A 30 -4.84 25.00 -23.54
C ASN A 30 -4.31 25.95 -22.45
N PRO A 31 -3.11 26.54 -22.59
CA PRO A 31 -2.56 27.50 -21.62
C PRO A 31 -3.29 28.85 -21.55
N LYS A 32 -4.27 29.07 -22.44
CA LYS A 32 -5.14 30.27 -22.48
C LYS A 32 -6.44 30.10 -21.71
N GLU A 33 -6.79 28.88 -21.32
CA GLU A 33 -8.00 28.57 -20.56
C GLU A 33 -7.64 28.28 -19.10
N ASP A 34 -8.51 28.65 -18.17
CA ASP A 34 -8.27 28.40 -16.76
C ASP A 34 -8.32 26.90 -16.43
N ASP A 35 -7.45 26.46 -15.53
CA ASP A 35 -7.54 25.13 -14.95
C ASP A 35 -8.83 24.98 -14.13
N ALA A 36 -9.32 23.75 -14.02
CA ALA A 36 -10.51 23.46 -13.22
C ALA A 36 -10.10 22.84 -11.87
N LEU A 37 -10.40 23.58 -10.80
CA LEU A 37 -10.30 23.12 -9.42
C LEU A 37 -11.70 23.14 -8.77
N MET A 38 -12.19 21.98 -8.37
CA MET A 38 -13.47 21.85 -7.66
C MET A 38 -13.27 21.33 -6.25
N ILE A 39 -13.87 22.04 -5.28
CA ILE A 39 -13.87 21.66 -3.86
C ILE A 39 -15.31 21.58 -3.37
N HIS A 40 -15.72 20.42 -2.84
CA HIS A 40 -17.10 20.23 -2.35
C HIS A 40 -17.17 19.35 -1.10
N PRO A 41 -17.92 19.74 -0.05
CA PRO A 41 -17.96 18.99 1.21
C PRO A 41 -18.70 17.64 1.12
N ARG A 42 -19.72 17.54 0.25
CA ARG A 42 -20.62 16.36 0.18
C ARG A 42 -20.48 15.48 -1.06
N LYS A 43 -19.85 15.96 -2.14
CA LYS A 43 -19.79 15.23 -3.41
C LYS A 43 -18.55 14.36 -3.39
N LYS A 44 -18.68 13.07 -3.72
CA LYS A 44 -17.55 12.13 -3.68
C LYS A 44 -16.43 12.57 -4.64
N PRO A 45 -15.13 12.39 -4.29
CA PRO A 45 -14.00 12.77 -5.13
C PRO A 45 -14.08 12.23 -6.58
N LYS A 46 -14.53 10.97 -6.76
CA LYS A 46 -14.74 10.36 -8.08
C LYS A 46 -15.76 11.11 -8.95
N MET A 47 -16.81 11.70 -8.36
CA MET A 47 -17.79 12.50 -9.10
C MET A 47 -17.24 13.89 -9.46
N LEU A 48 -16.44 14.48 -8.57
CA LEU A 48 -15.76 15.74 -8.84
C LEU A 48 -14.74 15.57 -9.97
N LEU A 49 -14.04 14.43 -10.01
CA LEU A 49 -13.12 14.10 -11.07
C LEU A 49 -13.80 14.04 -12.45
N VAL A 50 -14.98 13.41 -12.54
CA VAL A 50 -15.75 13.37 -13.79
C VAL A 50 -16.19 14.77 -14.22
N ALA A 51 -16.62 15.62 -13.29
CA ALA A 51 -17.03 16.99 -13.58
C ALA A 51 -15.85 17.85 -14.08
N VAL A 52 -14.70 17.72 -13.42
CA VAL A 52 -13.46 18.43 -13.76
C VAL A 52 -12.92 17.95 -15.11
N LYS A 53 -12.88 16.64 -15.38
CA LYS A 53 -12.49 16.09 -16.68
C LYS A 53 -13.40 16.52 -17.82
N LYS A 54 -14.71 16.67 -17.56
CA LYS A 54 -15.67 17.19 -18.54
C LYS A 54 -15.40 18.66 -18.89
N GLN A 55 -14.87 19.44 -17.94
CA GLN A 55 -14.58 20.87 -18.12
C GLN A 55 -13.24 21.10 -18.83
N THR A 56 -12.21 20.29 -18.55
CA THR A 56 -10.85 20.51 -19.06
C THR A 56 -10.44 19.61 -20.23
N GLN A 57 -11.24 18.58 -20.54
CA GLN A 57 -10.96 17.57 -21.57
C GLN A 57 -9.55 16.94 -21.48
N ASN A 58 -8.92 16.95 -20.29
CA ASN A 58 -7.56 16.47 -20.08
C ASN A 58 -7.55 15.12 -19.32
N PRO A 59 -6.79 14.11 -19.77
CA PRO A 59 -6.66 12.84 -19.05
C PRO A 59 -5.84 12.96 -17.76
N LYS A 60 -4.97 13.97 -17.62
CA LYS A 60 -4.15 14.20 -16.42
C LYS A 60 -4.99 14.91 -15.37
N SER A 61 -5.29 14.23 -14.26
CA SER A 61 -6.17 14.77 -13.22
C SER A 61 -5.91 14.09 -11.88
N MET A 62 -6.17 14.79 -10.79
CA MET A 62 -6.07 14.26 -9.42
C MET A 62 -7.36 14.51 -8.65
N CYS A 63 -7.68 13.60 -7.73
CA CYS A 63 -8.78 13.78 -6.79
C CYS A 63 -8.42 13.23 -5.42
N GLY A 64 -9.10 13.72 -4.40
CA GLY A 64 -8.94 13.20 -3.06
C GLY A 64 -9.55 14.12 -2.02
N TYR A 65 -8.83 14.29 -0.92
CA TYR A 65 -9.24 15.10 0.22
C TYR A 65 -8.27 16.25 0.43
N VAL A 66 -8.82 17.40 0.83
CA VAL A 66 -8.03 18.58 1.18
C VAL A 66 -8.42 19.05 2.58
N THR A 67 -7.40 19.33 3.37
CA THR A 67 -7.51 19.93 4.70
C THR A 67 -6.62 21.16 4.74
N ILE A 68 -7.17 22.30 5.16
CA ILE A 68 -6.42 23.56 5.23
C ILE A 68 -6.27 23.96 6.69
N LYS A 69 -5.05 24.00 7.20
CA LYS A 69 -4.73 24.54 8.52
C LYS A 69 -3.94 25.83 8.34
N SER A 70 -4.57 26.97 8.64
CA SER A 70 -3.98 28.30 8.51
C SER A 70 -3.46 28.61 7.10
N LYS A 71 -2.16 28.45 6.84
CA LYS A 71 -1.48 28.68 5.56
C LYS A 71 -0.94 27.40 4.91
N GLU A 72 -1.19 26.24 5.52
CA GLU A 72 -0.80 24.93 5.01
C GLU A 72 -2.02 24.21 4.43
N MET A 73 -1.88 23.76 3.18
CA MET A 73 -2.87 22.96 2.47
C MET A 73 -2.33 21.53 2.36
N THR A 74 -2.93 20.61 3.11
CA THR A 74 -2.62 19.18 3.02
C THR A 74 -3.60 18.52 2.08
N ILE A 75 -3.06 17.80 1.09
CA ILE A 75 -3.81 17.12 0.04
C ILE A 75 -3.50 15.63 0.14
N GLU A 76 -4.53 14.83 0.39
CA GLU A 76 -4.48 13.37 0.39
C GLU A 76 -5.09 12.89 -0.91
N CYS A 77 -4.28 12.29 -1.78
CA CYS A 77 -4.73 11.83 -3.09
C CYS A 77 -5.32 10.42 -3.02
N ILE A 78 -6.39 10.18 -3.77
CA ILE A 78 -6.99 8.86 -3.96
C ILE A 78 -6.65 8.38 -5.38
N GLY A 79 -6.00 7.23 -5.48
CA GLY A 79 -5.59 6.53 -6.68
C GLY A 79 -4.11 6.69 -6.99
N LYS A 80 -3.78 6.87 -8.27
CA LYS A 80 -2.39 7.05 -8.72
C LYS A 80 -1.78 8.29 -8.04
N PRO A 81 -0.55 8.20 -7.48
CA PRO A 81 0.12 9.35 -6.90
C PRO A 81 0.27 10.45 -7.96
N PRO A 82 -0.02 11.71 -7.61
CA PRO A 82 0.09 12.81 -8.56
C PRO A 82 1.55 13.01 -8.97
N THR A 83 1.79 13.23 -10.26
CA THR A 83 3.12 13.59 -10.76
C THR A 83 3.52 14.96 -10.24
N GLN A 84 4.81 15.18 -9.95
CA GLN A 84 5.31 16.48 -9.47
C GLN A 84 4.92 17.66 -10.40
N GLY A 85 4.84 17.42 -11.71
CA GLY A 85 4.37 18.43 -12.68
C GLY A 85 2.92 18.86 -12.45
N LEU A 86 2.03 17.96 -12.04
CA LEU A 86 0.63 18.27 -11.73
C LEU A 86 0.51 19.14 -10.47
N ILE A 87 1.35 18.87 -9.46
CA ILE A 87 1.43 19.64 -8.22
C ILE A 87 1.93 21.06 -8.51
N LYS A 88 2.96 21.20 -9.35
CA LYS A 88 3.49 22.51 -9.81
C LYS A 88 2.42 23.32 -10.56
N MET A 89 1.65 22.69 -11.46
CA MET A 89 0.56 23.36 -12.18
C MET A 89 -0.56 23.83 -11.23
N MET A 90 -0.97 22.99 -10.29
CA MET A 90 -1.96 23.35 -9.28
C MET A 90 -1.49 24.51 -8.39
N ARG A 91 -0.20 24.56 -8.02
CA ARG A 91 0.37 25.70 -7.30
C ARG A 91 0.28 26.99 -8.11
N LYS A 92 0.70 26.94 -9.39
CA LYS A 92 0.64 28.11 -10.30
C LYS A 92 -0.79 28.62 -10.43
N PHE A 93 -1.76 27.71 -10.52
CA PHE A 93 -3.18 28.03 -10.53
C PHE A 93 -3.64 28.72 -9.24
N LEU A 94 -3.31 28.18 -8.06
CA LEU A 94 -3.67 28.78 -6.78
C LEU A 94 -3.06 30.18 -6.59
N ILE A 95 -1.80 30.38 -6.98
CA ILE A 95 -1.12 31.68 -6.96
C ILE A 95 -1.81 32.66 -7.91
N SER A 96 -2.16 32.23 -9.13
CA SER A 96 -2.91 33.04 -10.10
C SER A 96 -4.25 33.53 -9.54
N GLN A 97 -4.91 32.71 -8.71
CA GLN A 97 -6.15 33.07 -8.01
C GLN A 97 -5.94 33.86 -6.69
N LYS A 98 -4.71 34.35 -6.43
CA LYS A 98 -4.30 35.07 -5.21
C LYS A 98 -4.43 34.24 -3.92
N LEU A 99 -4.24 32.93 -4.01
CA LEU A 99 -4.31 31.99 -2.90
C LEU A 99 -2.93 31.35 -2.66
N ASN A 100 -2.15 31.92 -1.75
CA ASN A 100 -0.82 31.41 -1.41
C ASN A 100 -0.91 30.43 -0.22
N PHE A 101 -0.72 29.13 -0.49
CA PHE A 101 -0.65 28.06 0.52
C PHE A 101 0.65 27.27 0.36
N LYS A 102 1.23 26.81 1.48
CA LYS A 102 2.25 25.75 1.47
C LYS A 102 1.55 24.42 1.20
N ILE A 103 1.92 23.70 0.14
CA ILE A 103 1.19 22.50 -0.31
C ILE A 103 1.94 21.24 0.14
N HIS A 104 1.29 20.43 0.97
CA HIS A 104 1.77 19.11 1.38
C HIS A 104 0.94 18.04 0.70
N VAL A 105 1.57 17.20 -0.12
CA VAL A 105 0.86 16.13 -0.85
C VAL A 105 1.22 14.78 -0.24
N LYS A 106 0.19 14.07 0.23
CA LYS A 106 0.27 12.70 0.75
C LYS A 106 -0.38 11.73 -0.23
N ASP A 107 0.20 10.54 -0.37
CA ASP A 107 -0.41 9.42 -1.10
C ASP A 107 -1.47 8.68 -0.26
N GLU A 108 -2.04 7.61 -0.85
CA GLU A 108 -3.04 6.75 -0.22
C GLU A 108 -2.53 6.03 1.06
N ASP A 109 -1.21 5.88 1.21
CA ASP A 109 -0.56 5.23 2.34
C ASP A 109 -0.09 6.24 3.42
N GLY A 110 -0.41 7.53 3.23
CA GLY A 110 -0.03 8.62 4.14
C GLY A 110 1.43 9.05 4.02
N ASN A 111 2.18 8.54 3.03
CA ASN A 111 3.55 8.94 2.75
C ASN A 111 3.58 10.29 2.05
N THR A 112 4.55 11.12 2.41
CA THR A 112 4.70 12.47 1.83
C THR A 112 5.37 12.36 0.46
N VAL A 113 4.60 12.49 -0.61
CA VAL A 113 5.11 12.45 -2.00
C VAL A 113 5.79 13.77 -2.38
N HIS A 114 5.36 14.88 -1.76
CA HIS A 114 5.96 16.20 -1.97
C HIS A 114 5.89 17.04 -0.69
N ASN A 115 7.04 17.55 -0.25
CA ASN A 115 7.15 18.50 0.87
C ASN A 115 7.90 19.75 0.39
N ASP A 116 7.33 20.93 0.61
CA ASP A 116 7.93 22.23 0.23
C ASP A 116 9.10 22.69 1.13
N TYR A 117 9.74 21.78 1.88
CA TYR A 117 10.84 22.09 2.80
C TYR A 117 12.22 21.69 2.24
N ALA A 118 12.46 21.96 0.97
CA ALA A 118 13.82 21.90 0.41
C ALA A 118 14.05 23.14 -0.46
N GLU A 119 14.09 24.30 0.21
CA GLU A 119 14.81 25.53 -0.16
C GLU A 119 14.33 26.64 0.78
N GLU A 120 14.95 26.70 1.96
CA GLU A 120 14.92 27.89 2.82
C GLU A 120 16.37 28.36 2.98
N GLU A 121 16.89 29.02 1.94
CA GLU A 121 17.93 30.04 2.05
C GLU A 121 17.64 31.13 1.02
N GLY A 122 17.59 32.39 1.48
CA GLY A 122 17.46 33.56 0.61
C GLY A 122 16.10 34.25 0.71
N ALA A 123 15.93 35.12 1.70
CA ALA A 123 14.92 36.15 1.66
C ALA A 123 15.28 37.16 0.56
N GLU A 124 14.56 37.19 -0.55
CA GLU A 124 14.60 38.30 -1.49
C GLU A 124 13.19 38.71 -1.95
N THR A 125 12.98 40.02 -1.91
CA THR A 125 11.77 40.77 -2.20
C THR A 125 11.39 40.76 -3.69
N PRO A 126 10.14 41.10 -4.05
CA PRO A 126 9.63 41.00 -5.41
C PRO A 126 10.10 42.19 -6.27
N ASP A 127 11.26 42.08 -6.89
CA ASP A 127 11.67 42.94 -8.02
C ASP A 127 12.94 42.39 -8.68
N HIS A 128 12.79 41.44 -9.61
CA HIS A 128 13.63 41.27 -10.81
C HIS A 128 13.31 39.92 -11.47
N LEU A 129 12.58 39.94 -12.60
CA LEU A 129 12.70 38.96 -13.69
C LEU A 129 11.92 39.42 -14.94
N LEU A 130 11.97 40.73 -15.21
CA LEU A 130 11.89 41.27 -16.56
C LEU A 130 13.34 41.49 -17.02
N ASP A 131 14.02 40.42 -17.42
CA ASP A 131 14.94 40.51 -18.55
C ASP A 131 15.29 39.12 -19.06
N THR A 132 15.47 39.02 -20.38
CA THR A 132 15.79 37.82 -21.20
C THR A 132 14.62 37.03 -21.80
N PHE A 133 13.78 37.77 -22.54
CA PHE A 133 13.39 37.30 -23.89
C PHE A 133 14.56 37.50 -24.86
N SER A 134 15.08 36.44 -25.50
CA SER A 134 15.52 36.47 -26.90
C SER A 134 15.85 35.07 -27.43
N HIS A 135 15.32 34.79 -28.64
CA HIS A 135 15.54 33.68 -29.59
C HIS A 135 15.08 32.26 -29.22
N GLU A 136 14.07 31.69 -29.90
CA GLU A 136 14.05 31.14 -31.29
C GLU A 136 14.95 29.90 -31.40
N THR A 137 14.55 28.73 -31.92
CA THR A 137 13.47 28.32 -32.83
C THR A 137 13.36 26.78 -32.81
N ASP A 138 12.20 26.25 -33.22
CA ASP A 138 11.94 25.00 -33.98
C ASP A 138 12.56 23.65 -33.53
N GLU A 139 11.93 22.48 -33.70
CA GLU A 139 10.75 22.08 -34.46
C GLU A 139 10.24 20.72 -33.90
N VAL A 140 9.00 20.43 -34.25
CA VAL A 140 8.19 19.20 -34.11
C VAL A 140 8.84 17.95 -34.73
N GLU A 141 8.58 16.72 -34.30
CA GLU A 141 7.45 15.83 -34.69
C GLU A 141 7.41 14.64 -33.69
N ASP A 142 6.29 14.22 -33.10
CA ASP A 142 5.04 13.60 -33.60
C ASP A 142 5.09 12.07 -33.76
N ALA A 143 4.05 11.43 -33.19
CA ALA A 143 3.55 10.05 -33.30
C ALA A 143 4.51 8.91 -32.87
N GLY A 144 4.08 7.82 -32.22
CA GLY A 144 2.76 7.21 -32.09
C GLY A 144 2.90 5.68 -32.27
N SER A 145 2.07 4.92 -31.57
CA SER A 145 1.90 3.43 -31.57
C SER A 145 3.09 2.60 -31.07
N ASP A 146 2.97 1.72 -30.07
CA ASP A 146 2.08 0.53 -29.92
C ASP A 146 2.40 -0.56 -30.96
N GLU A 147 2.22 -1.83 -30.57
CA GLU A 147 2.63 -3.11 -31.20
C GLU A 147 3.92 -3.70 -30.57
N ALA A 148 3.78 -4.65 -29.64
CA ALA A 148 3.62 -6.08 -29.92
C ALA A 148 4.92 -6.69 -30.49
N PHE A 149 5.78 -7.16 -29.60
CA PHE A 149 6.93 -8.00 -29.91
C PHE A 149 6.42 -9.39 -30.30
N THR A 150 6.37 -9.70 -31.60
CA THR A 150 6.04 -11.03 -32.12
C THR A 150 7.31 -11.73 -32.64
N ASP A 151 7.74 -12.74 -31.88
CA ASP A 151 8.23 -14.10 -32.21
C ASP A 151 8.85 -14.50 -33.58
N ASP A 152 9.32 -13.61 -34.46
CA ASP A 152 9.76 -14.02 -35.81
C ASP A 152 11.13 -13.47 -36.29
N GLU A 153 12.08 -13.23 -35.37
CA GLU A 153 13.43 -12.74 -35.72
C GLU A 153 14.56 -13.60 -35.11
N LEU A 154 14.39 -14.92 -35.09
CA LEU A 154 15.38 -15.88 -34.58
C LEU A 154 15.66 -17.05 -35.52
N ALA A 155 15.31 -16.92 -36.81
CA ALA A 155 15.47 -17.98 -37.80
C ALA A 155 16.01 -17.47 -39.14
N ALA A 156 17.18 -16.82 -39.15
CA ALA A 156 17.93 -16.58 -40.39
C ALA A 156 19.42 -16.26 -40.12
N SER A 157 20.18 -17.23 -39.62
CA SER A 157 21.64 -17.20 -39.73
C SER A 157 22.20 -18.62 -39.66
N GLY A 158 21.95 -19.39 -40.72
CA GLY A 158 22.53 -20.71 -40.93
C GLY A 158 22.85 -20.93 -42.39
N GLU A 159 24.15 -21.02 -42.69
CA GLU A 159 24.77 -21.63 -43.87
C GLU A 159 24.58 -20.93 -45.24
N ASN A 160 25.63 -20.25 -45.71
CA ASN A 160 26.62 -20.80 -46.66
C ASN A 160 27.45 -19.65 -47.28
N LEU A 161 28.72 -19.54 -46.87
CA LEU A 161 29.75 -18.88 -47.66
C LEU A 161 30.85 -19.91 -47.91
N GLU A 162 30.83 -20.47 -49.11
CA GLU A 162 31.88 -21.34 -49.65
C GLU A 162 32.87 -20.47 -50.43
N ASP A 163 34.14 -20.76 -50.18
CA ASP A 163 35.33 -20.51 -50.99
C ASP A 163 35.63 -19.08 -51.46
N THR A 164 36.59 -18.49 -50.76
CA THR A 164 37.66 -17.73 -51.43
C THR A 164 38.96 -18.00 -50.67
N GLU A 165 39.74 -18.98 -51.14
CA GLU A 165 41.15 -19.09 -50.78
C GLU A 165 41.92 -17.97 -51.48
N GLU A 166 42.59 -17.12 -50.71
CA GLU A 166 43.77 -16.38 -51.15
C GLU A 166 44.63 -16.03 -49.93
N ASP A 167 45.74 -16.76 -49.82
CA ASP A 167 47.09 -16.39 -49.41
C ASP A 167 47.39 -15.25 -48.39
N GLU A 168 48.25 -15.66 -47.46
CA GLU A 168 49.40 -14.94 -46.87
C GLU A 168 49.19 -13.88 -45.76
N ASP A 169 49.80 -14.19 -44.61
CA ASP A 169 50.17 -13.35 -43.46
C ASP A 169 49.05 -12.81 -42.55
N THR A 170 48.37 -13.72 -41.83
CA THR A 170 47.72 -13.37 -40.55
C THR A 170 48.78 -13.19 -39.46
N SER A 171 49.25 -11.95 -39.35
CA SER A 171 50.03 -11.51 -38.20
C SER A 171 49.24 -11.76 -36.90
N ALA A 172 49.96 -12.09 -35.81
CA ALA A 172 49.39 -12.38 -34.49
C ALA A 172 48.54 -11.23 -33.90
N GLU A 173 48.51 -10.04 -34.51
CA GLU A 173 47.70 -8.89 -34.11
C GLU A 173 46.22 -9.03 -34.51
N ASP A 174 45.88 -9.71 -35.63
CA ASP A 174 44.47 -9.91 -36.04
C ASP A 174 43.77 -10.98 -35.20
N ALA A 175 44.50 -12.02 -34.79
CA ALA A 175 43.98 -13.02 -33.84
C ALA A 175 43.80 -12.43 -32.43
N ALA A 176 44.64 -11.47 -32.03
CA ALA A 176 44.51 -10.76 -30.77
C ALA A 176 43.35 -9.75 -30.78
N ALA A 177 43.07 -9.11 -31.92
CA ALA A 177 41.92 -8.23 -32.09
C ALA A 177 40.58 -9.00 -32.11
N ALA A 178 40.51 -10.14 -32.80
CA ALA A 178 39.33 -11.01 -32.78
C ALA A 178 39.06 -11.61 -31.39
N ALA A 179 40.11 -12.05 -30.68
CA ALA A 179 39.96 -12.52 -29.30
C ALA A 179 39.57 -11.41 -28.31
N ALA A 180 39.92 -10.15 -28.59
CA ALA A 180 39.50 -9.00 -27.79
C ALA A 180 38.03 -8.61 -28.05
N GLU A 181 37.54 -8.73 -29.29
CA GLU A 181 36.12 -8.54 -29.61
C GLU A 181 35.24 -9.66 -29.02
N ASP A 182 35.67 -10.92 -29.08
CA ASP A 182 34.95 -12.04 -28.45
C ASP A 182 34.87 -11.88 -26.93
N ALA A 183 35.96 -11.44 -26.28
CA ALA A 183 35.97 -11.16 -24.85
C ALA A 183 35.02 -10.00 -24.46
N ALA A 184 34.94 -8.96 -25.29
CA ALA A 184 34.02 -7.84 -25.07
C ALA A 184 32.55 -8.25 -25.25
N GLN A 185 32.25 -9.12 -26.23
CA GLN A 185 30.91 -9.66 -26.42
C GLN A 185 30.48 -10.58 -25.26
N GLU A 186 31.40 -11.39 -24.73
CA GLU A 186 31.14 -12.25 -23.58
C GLU A 186 30.84 -11.45 -22.30
N GLU A 187 31.53 -10.32 -22.09
CA GLU A 187 31.27 -9.39 -20.98
C GLU A 187 29.89 -8.74 -21.10
N ILE A 188 29.53 -8.25 -22.30
CA ILE A 188 28.20 -7.67 -22.58
C ILE A 188 27.08 -8.71 -22.35
N LEU A 189 27.30 -9.95 -22.77
CA LEU A 189 26.33 -11.03 -22.64
C LEU A 189 26.14 -11.42 -21.16
N ARG A 190 27.22 -11.43 -20.39
CA ARG A 190 27.20 -11.67 -18.94
C ARG A 190 26.41 -10.60 -18.18
N ASP A 191 26.59 -9.33 -18.52
CA ASP A 191 25.86 -8.22 -17.90
C ASP A 191 24.36 -8.30 -18.18
N LYS A 192 23.98 -8.62 -19.43
CA LYS A 192 22.57 -8.80 -19.83
C LYS A 192 21.92 -9.96 -19.08
N LEU A 193 22.56 -11.13 -19.04
CA LEU A 193 22.03 -12.30 -18.33
C LEU A 193 21.90 -12.06 -16.82
N THR A 194 22.87 -11.34 -16.24
CA THR A 194 22.85 -10.97 -14.81
C THR A 194 21.69 -9.99 -14.51
N ALA A 195 21.42 -9.03 -15.39
CA ALA A 195 20.29 -8.11 -15.25
C ALA A 195 18.94 -8.85 -15.34
N ILE A 196 18.80 -9.80 -16.26
CA ILE A 196 17.61 -10.65 -16.40
C ILE A 196 17.40 -11.47 -15.12
N LEU A 197 18.47 -12.07 -14.58
CA LEU A 197 18.42 -12.84 -13.35
C LEU A 197 17.93 -12.00 -12.17
N ALA A 198 18.45 -10.79 -12.00
CA ALA A 198 18.04 -9.87 -10.94
C ALA A 198 16.55 -9.51 -11.03
N ALA A 199 16.05 -9.23 -12.24
CA ALA A 199 14.64 -8.95 -12.48
C ALA A 199 13.75 -10.18 -12.19
N LEU A 200 14.20 -11.38 -12.56
CA LEU A 200 13.50 -12.63 -12.29
C LEU A 200 13.42 -12.91 -10.79
N ARG A 201 14.53 -12.72 -10.06
CA ARG A 201 14.61 -12.88 -8.60
C ARG A 201 13.57 -12.02 -7.89
N HIS A 202 13.49 -10.75 -8.28
CA HIS A 202 12.52 -9.83 -7.69
C HIS A 202 11.06 -10.29 -7.96
N LYS A 203 10.77 -10.84 -9.15
CA LYS A 203 9.42 -11.37 -9.45
C LYS A 203 9.10 -12.63 -8.63
N VAL A 204 10.07 -13.54 -8.49
CA VAL A 204 9.92 -14.75 -7.67
C VAL A 204 9.70 -14.38 -6.20
N GLU A 205 10.51 -13.50 -5.63
CA GLU A 205 10.37 -13.06 -4.23
C GLU A 205 8.99 -12.46 -3.91
N ARG A 206 8.35 -11.77 -4.86
CA ARG A 206 6.98 -11.26 -4.69
C ARG A 206 5.90 -12.34 -4.73
N ALA A 207 6.20 -13.48 -5.36
CA ALA A 207 5.26 -14.57 -5.56
C ALA A 207 5.38 -15.69 -4.50
N LEU A 208 6.45 -15.67 -3.69
CA LEU A 208 6.64 -16.60 -2.58
C LEU A 208 5.65 -16.34 -1.44
N GLY A 209 5.30 -17.39 -0.70
CA GLY A 209 4.42 -17.33 0.47
C GLY A 209 2.98 -17.72 0.18
N VAL A 210 2.71 -18.35 -0.96
CA VAL A 210 1.36 -18.80 -1.34
C VAL A 210 1.13 -20.25 -0.94
N ASP A 211 2.09 -21.13 -1.21
CA ASP A 211 2.03 -22.56 -0.93
C ASP A 211 3.45 -23.14 -0.87
N GLU A 212 3.70 -24.08 0.03
CA GLU A 212 5.05 -24.61 0.28
C GLU A 212 5.59 -25.42 -0.90
N GLU A 213 4.72 -26.16 -1.61
CA GLU A 213 5.09 -26.95 -2.79
C GLU A 213 5.33 -26.05 -4.01
N TYR A 214 4.49 -25.04 -4.20
CA TYR A 214 4.67 -24.01 -5.23
C TYR A 214 5.95 -23.18 -5.02
N ASP A 215 6.21 -22.75 -3.79
CA ASP A 215 7.41 -21.98 -3.42
C ASP A 215 8.69 -22.79 -3.66
N ASN A 216 8.67 -24.10 -3.36
CA ASN A 216 9.79 -24.99 -3.61
C ASN A 216 10.07 -25.15 -5.12
N ASN A 217 9.01 -25.30 -5.93
CA ASN A 217 9.15 -25.37 -7.39
C ASN A 217 9.72 -24.07 -7.98
N LEU A 218 9.26 -22.90 -7.51
CA LEU A 218 9.78 -21.60 -7.93
C LEU A 218 11.26 -21.43 -7.60
N LYS A 219 11.67 -21.79 -6.37
CA LYS A 219 13.07 -21.73 -5.94
C LYS A 219 13.96 -22.66 -6.73
N GLN A 220 13.49 -23.88 -7.03
CA GLN A 220 14.24 -24.86 -7.81
C GLN A 220 14.46 -24.37 -9.25
N GLN A 221 13.44 -23.79 -9.88
CA GLN A 221 13.56 -23.23 -11.24
C GLN A 221 14.44 -21.98 -11.27
N LEU A 222 14.34 -21.11 -10.26
CA LEU A 222 15.24 -19.96 -10.12
C LEU A 222 16.71 -20.40 -9.97
N ALA A 223 16.97 -21.46 -9.20
CA ALA A 223 18.32 -22.02 -9.04
C ALA A 223 18.86 -22.63 -10.35
N ALA A 224 18.00 -23.24 -11.17
CA ALA A 224 18.38 -23.72 -12.50
C ALA A 224 18.76 -22.56 -13.44
N VAL A 225 18.00 -21.45 -13.42
CA VAL A 225 18.35 -20.23 -14.17
C VAL A 225 19.66 -19.61 -13.66
N GLU A 226 19.87 -19.56 -12.34
CA GLU A 226 21.15 -19.10 -11.75
C GLU A 226 22.34 -19.95 -12.22
N ALA A 227 22.16 -21.26 -12.41
CA ALA A 227 23.19 -22.14 -12.96
C ALA A 227 23.45 -21.88 -14.45
N SER A 228 22.42 -21.72 -15.28
CA SER A 228 22.56 -21.41 -16.72
C SER A 228 23.21 -20.04 -16.96
N VAL A 229 22.88 -19.02 -16.16
CA VAL A 229 23.53 -17.70 -16.25
C VAL A 229 25.01 -17.77 -15.88
N LYS A 230 25.38 -18.56 -14.86
CA LYS A 230 26.81 -18.78 -14.50
C LYS A 230 27.58 -19.54 -15.58
N ALA A 231 26.90 -20.40 -16.32
CA ALA A 231 27.47 -21.15 -17.43
C ALA A 231 27.48 -20.39 -18.77
N LEU A 232 26.95 -19.15 -18.81
CA LEU A 232 26.77 -18.35 -20.04
C LEU A 232 25.95 -19.10 -21.11
N ASP A 233 25.04 -19.97 -20.68
CA ASP A 233 24.14 -20.73 -21.55
C ASP A 233 22.87 -19.90 -21.82
N ASP A 234 22.88 -19.14 -22.93
CA ASP A 234 21.74 -18.31 -23.34
C ASP A 234 20.46 -19.15 -23.62
N PRO A 235 20.52 -20.26 -24.40
CA PRO A 235 19.35 -21.14 -24.59
C PRO A 235 18.79 -21.70 -23.28
N GLY A 236 19.67 -22.15 -22.37
CA GLY A 236 19.26 -22.64 -21.05
C GLY A 236 18.66 -21.55 -20.18
N THR A 237 19.20 -20.32 -20.24
CA THR A 237 18.66 -19.17 -19.52
C THR A 237 17.27 -18.79 -20.03
N GLN A 238 17.08 -18.72 -21.35
CA GLN A 238 15.77 -18.42 -21.94
C GLN A 238 14.72 -19.49 -21.58
N ALA A 239 15.08 -20.77 -21.68
CA ALA A 239 14.21 -21.87 -21.30
C ALA A 239 13.81 -21.81 -19.82
N GLY A 240 14.77 -21.55 -18.93
CA GLY A 240 14.51 -21.41 -17.51
C GLY A 240 13.67 -20.18 -17.15
N VAL A 241 13.91 -19.02 -17.79
CA VAL A 241 13.07 -17.82 -17.62
C VAL A 241 11.64 -18.09 -18.05
N LYS A 242 11.43 -18.79 -19.18
CA LYS A 242 10.10 -19.18 -19.66
C LYS A 242 9.40 -20.13 -18.69
N ALA A 243 10.12 -21.09 -18.11
CA ALA A 243 9.59 -22.01 -17.11
C ALA A 243 9.16 -21.28 -15.83
N VAL A 244 9.98 -20.33 -15.33
CA VAL A 244 9.64 -19.51 -14.17
C VAL A 244 8.41 -18.64 -14.45
N LEU A 245 8.33 -18.00 -15.62
CA LEU A 245 7.16 -17.20 -16.00
C LEU A 245 5.88 -18.05 -16.13
N ALA A 246 5.99 -19.28 -16.66
CA ALA A 246 4.86 -20.20 -16.75
C ALA A 246 4.35 -20.64 -15.37
N LEU A 247 5.26 -20.89 -14.42
CA LEU A 247 4.89 -21.16 -13.02
C LEU A 247 4.25 -19.95 -12.36
N LEU A 248 4.82 -18.75 -12.55
CA LEU A 248 4.23 -17.50 -12.05
C LEU A 248 2.83 -17.25 -12.60
N ALA A 249 2.55 -17.65 -13.85
CA ALA A 249 1.21 -17.57 -14.43
C ALA A 249 0.22 -18.58 -13.84
N GLN A 250 0.73 -19.71 -13.32
CA GLN A 250 -0.03 -20.75 -12.65
C GLN A 250 -0.12 -20.56 -11.13
N ALA A 251 0.31 -19.40 -10.62
CA ALA A 251 0.28 -19.09 -9.20
C ALA A 251 -1.08 -19.49 -8.58
N PRO A 252 -1.08 -20.32 -7.52
CA PRO A 252 -2.30 -20.66 -6.82
C PRO A 252 -3.00 -19.36 -6.44
N LYS A 253 -4.27 -19.20 -6.80
CA LYS A 253 -5.05 -18.07 -6.30
C LYS A 253 -5.12 -18.23 -4.79
N ALA A 254 -4.56 -17.28 -4.05
CA ALA A 254 -4.63 -17.23 -2.60
C ALA A 254 -6.06 -17.61 -2.15
N PRO A 255 -6.21 -18.54 -1.19
CA PRO A 255 -7.53 -18.98 -0.74
C PRO A 255 -8.33 -17.75 -0.35
N LYS A 256 -9.47 -17.58 -1.03
CA LYS A 256 -10.28 -16.38 -0.87
C LYS A 256 -10.97 -16.48 0.47
N VAL A 257 -10.52 -15.69 1.45
CA VAL A 257 -11.13 -15.59 2.78
C VAL A 257 -12.66 -15.44 2.64
N ASP A 258 -13.41 -16.40 3.17
CA ASP A 258 -14.87 -16.31 3.20
C ASP A 258 -15.29 -15.27 4.23
N GLN A 259 -15.65 -14.09 3.74
CA GLN A 259 -16.07 -12.98 4.58
C GLN A 259 -17.31 -13.33 5.41
N GLN A 260 -18.23 -14.16 4.89
CA GLN A 260 -19.42 -14.55 5.64
C GLN A 260 -19.07 -15.39 6.86
N GLU A 261 -18.13 -16.34 6.71
CA GLU A 261 -17.66 -17.16 7.82
C GLU A 261 -16.92 -16.33 8.86
N VAL A 262 -16.09 -15.38 8.44
CA VAL A 262 -15.41 -14.44 9.36
C VAL A 262 -16.44 -13.58 10.11
N PHE A 263 -17.45 -13.04 9.43
CA PHE A 263 -18.52 -12.29 10.10
C PHE A 263 -19.33 -13.15 11.09
N ALA A 264 -19.58 -14.42 10.76
CA ALA A 264 -20.23 -15.35 11.66
C ALA A 264 -19.38 -15.61 12.92
N ALA A 265 -18.05 -15.78 12.76
CA ALA A 265 -17.12 -15.94 13.87
C ALA A 265 -17.06 -14.70 14.78
N ILE A 266 -17.00 -13.50 14.20
CA ILE A 266 -17.04 -12.22 14.94
C ILE A 266 -18.36 -12.10 15.74
N LYS A 267 -19.48 -12.51 15.16
CA LYS A 267 -20.77 -12.52 15.85
C LYS A 267 -20.77 -13.50 17.02
N ALA A 268 -20.24 -14.71 16.82
CA ALA A 268 -20.10 -15.71 17.88
C ALA A 268 -19.21 -15.20 19.02
N PHE A 269 -18.08 -14.57 18.72
CA PHE A 269 -17.23 -13.90 19.69
C PHE A 269 -17.96 -12.81 20.49
N THR A 270 -18.77 -11.99 19.83
CA THR A 270 -19.56 -10.94 20.50
C THR A 270 -20.56 -11.53 21.49
N VAL A 271 -21.19 -12.67 21.14
CA VAL A 271 -22.08 -13.41 22.03
C VAL A 271 -21.33 -13.98 23.23
N GLN A 272 -20.17 -14.61 23.01
CA GLN A 272 -19.36 -15.15 24.10
C GLN A 272 -18.91 -14.06 25.06
N ARG A 273 -18.43 -12.91 24.54
CA ARG A 273 -18.10 -11.75 25.37
C ARG A 273 -19.27 -11.32 26.25
N ALA A 274 -20.46 -11.16 25.67
CA ALA A 274 -21.65 -10.74 26.42
C ALA A 274 -22.03 -11.75 27.52
N ASN A 275 -21.87 -13.05 27.28
CA ASN A 275 -22.10 -14.09 28.28
C ASN A 275 -21.12 -13.96 29.45
N VAL A 276 -19.83 -13.78 29.17
CA VAL A 276 -18.80 -13.60 30.21
C VAL A 276 -19.05 -12.31 31.01
N GLU A 277 -19.48 -11.22 30.35
CA GLU A 277 -19.86 -9.98 31.04
C GLU A 277 -21.06 -10.19 31.98
N ALA A 278 -22.05 -11.00 31.59
CA ALA A 278 -23.19 -11.33 32.42
C ALA A 278 -22.82 -12.20 33.64
N GLU A 279 -21.90 -13.16 33.45
CA GLU A 279 -21.36 -13.99 34.54
C GLU A 279 -20.58 -13.13 35.55
N LEU A 280 -19.72 -12.24 35.06
CA LEU A 280 -18.99 -11.27 35.90
C LEU A 280 -19.96 -10.34 36.64
N GLY A 281 -20.98 -9.83 35.95
CA GLY A 281 -22.02 -9.01 36.58
C GLY A 281 -22.74 -9.75 37.71
N SER A 282 -23.01 -11.04 37.53
CA SER A 282 -23.62 -11.90 38.56
C SER A 282 -22.70 -12.11 39.77
N LEU A 283 -21.40 -12.28 39.55
CA LEU A 283 -20.41 -12.37 40.62
C LEU A 283 -20.30 -11.06 41.41
N MET A 284 -20.22 -9.92 40.73
CA MET A 284 -20.16 -8.60 41.37
C MET A 284 -21.43 -8.30 42.16
N ALA A 285 -22.61 -8.69 41.65
CA ALA A 285 -23.86 -8.58 42.38
C ALA A 285 -23.85 -9.41 43.68
N LYS A 286 -23.32 -10.65 43.66
CA LYS A 286 -23.16 -11.45 44.87
C LYS A 286 -22.16 -10.84 45.86
N LEU A 287 -21.04 -10.29 45.38
CA LEU A 287 -20.06 -9.61 46.24
C LEU A 287 -20.68 -8.40 46.96
N ARG A 288 -21.48 -7.61 46.25
CA ARG A 288 -22.21 -6.46 46.82
C ARG A 288 -23.25 -6.88 47.86
N ALA A 289 -23.96 -7.99 47.60
CA ALA A 289 -25.01 -8.50 48.47
C ALA A 289 -24.48 -9.25 49.71
N HIS A 290 -23.18 -9.54 49.78
CA HIS A 290 -22.59 -10.29 50.88
C HIS A 290 -22.48 -9.45 52.16
N ASP A 291 -22.72 -10.06 53.34
CA ASP A 291 -22.75 -9.32 54.61
C ASP A 291 -21.36 -8.84 55.08
N ASP A 292 -20.30 -9.57 54.72
CA ASP A 292 -18.90 -9.20 55.05
C ASP A 292 -18.46 -7.87 54.39
N PRO A 293 -18.04 -6.85 55.18
CA PRO A 293 -17.50 -5.60 54.67
C PRO A 293 -16.31 -5.75 53.71
N ARG A 294 -15.50 -6.80 53.84
CA ARG A 294 -14.37 -7.08 52.95
C ARG A 294 -14.82 -7.42 51.54
N MET A 295 -15.93 -8.16 51.39
CA MET A 295 -16.50 -8.51 50.08
C MET A 295 -17.05 -7.27 49.37
N LYS A 296 -17.69 -6.36 50.13
CA LYS A 296 -18.12 -5.05 49.62
C LYS A 296 -16.93 -4.17 49.20
N LEU A 297 -15.82 -4.23 49.93
CA LEU A 297 -14.59 -3.51 49.56
C LEU A 297 -13.95 -4.07 48.29
N ILE A 298 -13.97 -5.40 48.12
CA ILE A 298 -13.49 -6.06 46.90
C ILE A 298 -14.36 -5.66 45.70
N GLU A 299 -15.68 -5.56 45.87
CA GLU A 299 -16.58 -5.04 44.83
C GLU A 299 -16.22 -3.59 44.46
N ALA A 300 -16.09 -2.72 45.47
CA ALA A 300 -15.82 -1.30 45.27
C ALA A 300 -14.43 -0.99 44.68
N LYS A 301 -13.43 -1.83 44.99
CA LYS A 301 -12.06 -1.71 44.46
C LYS A 301 -11.79 -2.62 43.26
N GLY A 302 -12.75 -3.45 42.90
CA GLY A 302 -12.67 -4.39 41.79
C GLY A 302 -12.71 -3.67 40.44
N PRO A 303 -12.57 -4.42 39.34
CA PRO A 303 -12.66 -3.88 37.99
C PRO A 303 -14.02 -3.19 37.80
N SER A 304 -13.99 -1.90 37.45
CA SER A 304 -15.20 -1.08 37.25
C SER A 304 -15.92 -1.40 35.94
N GLN A 305 -15.24 -2.10 35.04
CA GLN A 305 -15.75 -2.60 33.76
C GLN A 305 -15.37 -4.07 33.62
N ALA A 306 -16.29 -4.90 33.12
CA ALA A 306 -16.09 -6.34 33.10
C ALA A 306 -14.91 -6.76 32.21
N LEU A 307 -14.96 -6.45 30.91
CA LEU A 307 -13.98 -6.94 29.93
C LEU A 307 -13.37 -5.88 29.00
N THR A 308 -14.02 -4.72 28.85
CA THR A 308 -13.56 -3.61 27.99
C THR A 308 -13.10 -2.43 28.83
N GLY A 309 -12.15 -1.64 28.31
CA GLY A 309 -11.59 -0.46 28.96
C GLY A 309 -10.32 -0.76 29.76
N ALA A 310 -9.52 0.28 29.98
CA ALA A 310 -8.23 0.17 30.68
C ALA A 310 -8.35 -0.27 32.14
N ALA A 311 -9.49 0.00 32.79
CA ALA A 311 -9.78 -0.40 34.17
C ALA A 311 -10.49 -1.78 34.29
N SER A 312 -10.58 -2.53 33.18
CA SER A 312 -11.20 -3.86 33.17
C SER A 312 -10.24 -4.97 33.58
N VAL A 313 -10.80 -6.16 33.80
CA VAL A 313 -10.04 -7.41 34.05
C VAL A 313 -9.03 -7.68 32.92
N LEU A 314 -9.36 -7.28 31.69
CA LEU A 314 -8.52 -7.51 30.51
C LEU A 314 -7.64 -6.30 30.15
N GLN A 315 -7.66 -5.23 30.96
CA GLN A 315 -6.76 -4.06 30.85
C GLN A 315 -6.71 -3.41 29.46
N GLY A 316 -7.81 -3.44 28.70
CA GLY A 316 -7.88 -2.88 27.34
C GLY A 316 -7.26 -3.74 26.24
N ASN A 317 -6.73 -4.92 26.55
CA ASN A 317 -6.26 -5.88 25.55
C ASN A 317 -7.40 -6.33 24.63
N LEU A 318 -8.61 -6.50 25.19
CA LEU A 318 -9.80 -6.81 24.40
C LEU A 318 -10.20 -5.67 23.45
N ASP A 319 -10.04 -4.41 23.87
CA ASP A 319 -10.33 -3.25 23.02
C ASP A 319 -9.39 -3.19 21.82
N SER A 320 -8.12 -3.58 22.01
CA SER A 320 -7.12 -3.69 20.94
C SER A 320 -7.55 -4.73 19.90
N VAL A 321 -8.01 -5.91 20.35
CA VAL A 321 -8.54 -6.97 19.47
C VAL A 321 -9.77 -6.48 18.71
N ILE A 322 -10.73 -5.87 19.40
CA ILE A 322 -11.95 -5.32 18.77
C ILE A 322 -11.62 -4.20 17.78
N GLY A 323 -10.64 -3.36 18.10
CA GLY A 323 -10.13 -2.30 17.21
C GLY A 323 -9.57 -2.89 15.92
N ASN A 324 -8.68 -3.87 16.03
CA ASN A 324 -8.08 -4.54 14.88
C ASN A 324 -9.11 -5.32 14.04
N LEU A 325 -10.12 -5.94 14.67
CA LEU A 325 -11.23 -6.57 13.95
C LEU A 325 -12.05 -5.58 13.11
N LYS A 326 -12.34 -4.40 13.67
CA LYS A 326 -13.04 -3.34 12.94
C LYS A 326 -12.19 -2.80 11.79
N GLU A 327 -10.89 -2.61 12.04
CA GLU A 327 -9.93 -2.17 11.03
C GLU A 327 -9.87 -3.18 9.87
N TRP A 328 -9.81 -4.48 10.18
CA TRP A 328 -9.81 -5.54 9.17
C TRP A 328 -11.10 -5.57 8.33
N GLY A 329 -12.25 -5.42 8.98
CA GLY A 329 -13.55 -5.38 8.31
C GLY A 329 -13.72 -4.17 7.38
N ALA A 330 -13.02 -3.06 7.66
CA ALA A 330 -13.06 -1.83 6.86
C ALA A 330 -11.95 -1.74 5.81
N ALA A 331 -10.93 -2.59 5.88
CA ALA A 331 -9.73 -2.50 5.06
C ALA A 331 -9.91 -3.03 3.63
N ASP A 332 -9.14 -2.43 2.71
CA ASP A 332 -9.01 -2.90 1.34
C ASP A 332 -8.23 -4.21 1.27
N ALA A 333 -8.45 -5.00 0.22
CA ALA A 333 -7.86 -6.33 0.05
C ALA A 333 -6.32 -6.35 0.22
N LYS A 334 -5.63 -5.27 -0.15
CA LYS A 334 -4.17 -5.14 -0.02
C LYS A 334 -3.68 -4.94 1.41
N GLN A 335 -4.54 -4.44 2.30
CA GLN A 335 -4.20 -4.13 3.69
C GLN A 335 -4.67 -5.21 4.66
N LYS A 336 -5.56 -6.11 4.21
CA LYS A 336 -6.16 -7.15 5.05
C LYS A 336 -5.13 -8.10 5.67
N ASP A 337 -4.07 -8.47 4.94
CA ASP A 337 -3.04 -9.38 5.46
C ASP A 337 -2.20 -8.71 6.55
N ALA A 338 -1.84 -7.44 6.36
CA ALA A 338 -1.12 -6.67 7.35
C ALA A 338 -1.94 -6.49 8.64
N ILE A 339 -3.24 -6.22 8.50
CA ILE A 339 -4.14 -6.06 9.64
C ILE A 339 -4.45 -7.42 10.29
N ALA A 340 -4.54 -8.52 9.53
CA ALA A 340 -4.68 -9.86 10.09
C ALA A 340 -3.46 -10.22 10.97
N LYS A 341 -2.24 -9.91 10.54
CA LYS A 341 -1.03 -10.06 11.38
C LYS A 341 -1.10 -9.23 12.65
N LYS A 342 -1.55 -7.97 12.57
CA LYS A 342 -1.75 -7.09 13.73
C LYS A 342 -2.81 -7.64 14.68
N LEU A 343 -3.90 -8.18 14.14
CA LEU A 343 -4.96 -8.83 14.90
C LEU A 343 -4.41 -10.05 15.65
N SER A 344 -3.69 -10.95 14.98
CA SER A 344 -3.07 -12.12 15.63
C SER A 344 -2.10 -11.73 16.74
N ALA A 345 -1.29 -10.67 16.55
CA ALA A 345 -0.45 -10.15 17.61
C ALA A 345 -1.26 -9.65 18.83
N SER A 346 -2.39 -8.97 18.59
CA SER A 346 -3.28 -8.53 19.68
C SER A 346 -4.00 -9.68 20.38
N ILE A 347 -4.37 -10.74 19.65
CA ILE A 347 -4.96 -11.96 20.21
C ILE A 347 -3.94 -12.69 21.08
N ALA A 348 -2.70 -12.85 20.61
CA ALA A 348 -1.61 -13.43 21.40
C ALA A 348 -1.35 -12.62 22.68
N THR A 349 -1.34 -11.28 22.59
CA THR A 349 -1.19 -10.40 23.76
C THR A 349 -2.32 -10.60 24.77
N LEU A 350 -3.58 -10.66 24.30
CA LEU A 350 -4.73 -10.92 25.16
C LEU A 350 -4.67 -12.31 25.79
N ASN A 351 -4.34 -13.36 25.04
CA ASN A 351 -4.22 -14.72 25.56
C ASN A 351 -3.11 -14.83 26.62
N ASN A 352 -1.97 -14.18 26.39
CA ASN A 352 -0.88 -14.11 27.38
C ASN A 352 -1.33 -13.41 28.66
N HIS A 353 -2.07 -12.30 28.55
CA HIS A 353 -2.67 -11.63 29.71
C HIS A 353 -3.66 -12.54 30.44
N MET A 354 -4.58 -13.18 29.72
CA MET A 354 -5.56 -14.11 30.29
C MET A 354 -4.91 -15.28 31.05
N ASN A 355 -3.77 -15.76 30.57
CA ASN A 355 -3.05 -16.88 31.16
C ASN A 355 -2.15 -16.48 32.33
N SER A 356 -1.64 -15.26 32.35
CA SER A 356 -0.69 -14.79 33.38
C SER A 356 -1.34 -14.03 34.54
N ASP A 357 -2.52 -13.44 34.31
CA ASP A 357 -3.19 -12.62 35.32
C ASP A 357 -3.87 -13.48 36.40
N LYS A 358 -3.39 -13.33 37.64
CA LYS A 358 -3.89 -14.05 38.82
C LYS A 358 -5.30 -13.64 39.24
N LEU A 359 -5.73 -12.41 38.93
CA LEU A 359 -7.09 -11.96 39.23
C LEU A 359 -8.10 -12.78 38.40
N ILE A 360 -7.78 -13.08 37.15
CA ILE A 360 -8.65 -13.90 36.29
C ILE A 360 -8.83 -15.29 36.91
N ASP A 361 -7.76 -15.92 37.40
CA ASP A 361 -7.86 -17.22 38.09
C ASP A 361 -8.74 -17.14 39.35
N LEU A 362 -8.64 -16.06 40.12
CA LEU A 362 -9.45 -15.84 41.32
C LEU A 362 -10.92 -15.60 40.99
N LEU A 363 -11.21 -14.93 39.87
CA LEU A 363 -12.57 -14.70 39.39
C LEU A 363 -13.21 -16.02 38.92
N GLU A 364 -12.47 -16.83 38.15
CA GLU A 364 -12.96 -18.14 37.68
C GLU A 364 -13.10 -19.17 38.80
N LYS A 365 -12.19 -19.16 39.79
CA LYS A 365 -12.20 -20.05 40.96
C LYS A 365 -12.72 -19.35 42.21
N ASN A 366 -13.77 -18.54 42.07
CA ASN A 366 -14.31 -17.79 43.19
C ASN A 366 -15.00 -18.72 44.23
N PRO A 367 -14.90 -18.40 45.53
CA PRO A 367 -15.50 -19.19 46.59
C PRO A 367 -17.02 -18.95 46.75
N LEU A 368 -17.62 -18.05 45.97
CA LEU A 368 -19.03 -17.65 46.08
C LEU A 368 -19.99 -18.55 45.28
N GLY A 369 -19.46 -19.63 44.69
CA GLY A 369 -20.23 -20.59 43.89
C GLY A 369 -20.89 -19.96 42.66
N VAL A 370 -20.32 -18.88 42.12
CA VAL A 370 -20.74 -18.32 40.82
C VAL A 370 -19.84 -18.90 39.76
N SER A 371 -20.40 -19.49 38.71
CA SER A 371 -19.59 -19.89 37.56
C SER A 371 -19.22 -18.65 36.76
N VAL A 372 -17.92 -18.40 36.61
CA VAL A 372 -17.37 -17.36 35.73
C VAL A 372 -16.33 -18.04 34.85
N SER A 373 -16.53 -18.04 33.54
CA SER A 373 -15.64 -18.65 32.55
C SER A 373 -15.14 -17.58 31.60
N ILE A 374 -13.97 -17.02 31.83
CA ILE A 374 -13.41 -15.92 31.04
C ILE A 374 -12.52 -16.49 29.93
N LYS A 375 -11.54 -17.33 30.29
CA LYS A 375 -10.45 -17.73 29.38
C LYS A 375 -10.96 -18.55 28.20
N LYS A 376 -11.55 -19.72 28.50
CA LYS A 376 -11.98 -20.70 27.49
C LYS A 376 -12.91 -20.15 26.40
N PRO A 377 -14.03 -19.48 26.71
CA PRO A 377 -14.96 -19.04 25.67
C PRO A 377 -14.38 -17.92 24.81
N ILE A 378 -13.57 -17.02 25.40
CA ILE A 378 -12.90 -15.95 24.65
C ILE A 378 -11.82 -16.54 23.75
N GLU A 379 -10.93 -17.38 24.29
CA GLU A 379 -9.84 -18.02 23.53
C GLU A 379 -10.37 -18.87 22.37
N ALA A 380 -11.41 -19.68 22.60
CA ALA A 380 -12.01 -20.50 21.55
C ALA A 380 -12.61 -19.66 20.41
N ALA A 381 -13.29 -18.56 20.75
CA ALA A 381 -13.88 -17.67 19.75
C ALA A 381 -12.82 -16.88 18.97
N LEU A 382 -11.74 -16.46 19.63
CA LEU A 382 -10.63 -15.78 18.96
C LEU A 382 -9.85 -16.73 18.04
N LYS A 383 -9.67 -17.98 18.45
CA LYS A 383 -9.05 -19.00 17.61
C LYS A 383 -9.86 -19.28 16.34
N ASP A 384 -11.18 -19.37 16.45
CA ASP A 384 -12.07 -19.54 15.29
C ASP A 384 -11.95 -18.36 14.30
N ILE A 385 -11.84 -17.13 14.83
CA ILE A 385 -11.59 -15.93 14.02
C ILE A 385 -10.23 -16.03 13.31
N GLU A 386 -9.14 -16.35 14.03
CA GLU A 386 -7.80 -16.46 13.44
C GLU A 386 -7.74 -17.53 12.34
N GLN A 387 -8.39 -18.67 12.54
CA GLN A 387 -8.44 -19.75 11.55
C GLN A 387 -9.16 -19.32 10.28
N LYS A 388 -10.27 -18.57 10.40
CA LYS A 388 -11.05 -18.09 9.24
C LYS A 388 -10.42 -16.88 8.55
N MET A 389 -9.47 -16.22 9.22
CA MET A 389 -8.76 -15.05 8.69
C MET A 389 -7.35 -15.38 8.17
N SER A 390 -6.80 -16.54 8.53
CA SER A 390 -5.51 -17.00 8.02
C SER A 390 -5.66 -17.37 6.54
N VAL A 391 -4.86 -16.71 5.71
CA VAL A 391 -4.69 -16.99 4.29
C VAL A 391 -3.69 -18.12 4.12
#